data_AF-A0A7L7VLS8-F1
#
_entry.id   AF-A0A7L7VLS8-F1
#
_cell.length_a   1.000
_cell.length_b   1.000
_cell.length_c   1.000
_cell.angle_alpha   90.00
_cell.angle_beta   90.00
_cell.angle_gamma   90.00
#
_symmetry.space_group_name_H-M   'P 1'
#
loop_
_entity.id
_entity.type
_entity.pdbx_description
1 polymer ?
#
loop_
_entity_poly.entity_id
_entity_poly.type
_entity_poly.pdbx_seq_one_letter_code
_entity_poly.pdbx_strand_id
1 'polypeptide(L)'
;MGIFQSMIICSVLRCTNPGSAFVFGNQNAAVGYHEAYLCGEHKAMVDAGAPWDMDERNVLMGRDLAPVVKHWSARPSVGSEGFTLTLEIDGRLKPVEFFLKPTEARTLSKFIGPANSEAD
;
A
#
# COMPACT_ATOMS: atom_id res chain seq x y z
N MET A 1 -43.00 -11.93 -1.90
CA MET A 1 -41.92 -12.12 -0.90
C MET A 1 -40.77 -12.83 -1.59
N GLY A 2 -39.55 -12.34 -1.39
CA GLY A 2 -38.30 -12.86 -1.98
C GLY A 2 -38.02 -12.24 -3.36
N ILE A 3 -36.87 -11.62 -3.65
CA ILE A 3 -35.51 -11.89 -3.18
C ILE A 3 -34.78 -10.54 -3.03
N PHE A 4 -34.45 -10.12 -1.81
CA PHE A 4 -33.41 -9.11 -1.59
C PHE A 4 -32.07 -9.83 -1.76
N GLN A 5 -31.52 -9.85 -2.98
CA GLN A 5 -30.10 -10.17 -3.17
C GLN A 5 -29.28 -8.94 -2.77
N SER A 6 -29.02 -8.81 -1.47
CA SER A 6 -27.88 -8.02 -0.98
C SER A 6 -26.82 -8.97 -0.49
N MET A 7 -25.98 -9.44 -1.40
CA MET A 7 -24.66 -9.99 -1.10
C MET A 7 -23.67 -9.28 -2.01
N ILE A 8 -23.02 -8.23 -1.51
CA ILE A 8 -21.83 -7.69 -2.18
C ILE A 8 -20.75 -7.55 -1.14
N ILE A 9 -19.84 -8.53 -1.03
CA ILE A 9 -18.50 -8.20 -0.51
C ILE A 9 -17.42 -9.08 -1.17
N CYS A 10 -16.65 -8.48 -2.09
CA CYS A 10 -15.27 -8.84 -2.40
C CYS A 10 -14.47 -7.57 -2.13
N SER A 11 -13.58 -7.59 -1.16
CA SER A 11 -12.83 -6.42 -0.68
C SER A 11 -11.51 -6.29 -1.42
N VAL A 12 -11.45 -6.61 -2.72
CA VAL A 12 -10.25 -6.40 -3.52
C VAL A 12 -10.57 -5.36 -4.58
N LEU A 13 -9.70 -4.35 -4.75
CA LEU A 13 -9.99 -3.17 -5.58
C LEU A 13 -10.44 -3.48 -7.02
N ARG A 14 -10.04 -4.63 -7.58
CA ARG A 14 -10.37 -5.00 -8.97
C ARG A 14 -11.07 -6.34 -9.13
N CYS A 15 -11.55 -6.93 -8.04
CA CYS A 15 -12.25 -8.21 -8.07
C CYS A 15 -13.67 -8.05 -8.62
N THR A 16 -13.96 -8.72 -9.73
CA THR A 16 -15.30 -8.74 -10.36
C THR A 16 -16.16 -9.91 -9.89
N ASN A 17 -15.67 -10.73 -8.97
CA ASN A 17 -16.33 -11.94 -8.49
C ASN A 17 -16.76 -11.78 -7.02
N PRO A 18 -18.05 -11.83 -6.67
CA PRO A 18 -18.50 -11.66 -5.29
C PRO A 18 -17.90 -12.70 -4.34
N GLY A 19 -17.53 -12.28 -3.12
CA GLY A 19 -16.79 -13.10 -2.16
C GLY A 19 -17.64 -13.93 -1.20
N SER A 20 -17.01 -14.92 -0.55
CA SER A 20 -17.64 -15.84 0.41
C SER A 20 -16.74 -16.22 1.60
N ALA A 21 -15.49 -15.76 1.63
CA ALA A 21 -14.52 -16.03 2.69
C ALA A 21 -13.87 -14.72 3.17
N PHE A 22 -13.08 -14.72 4.26
CA PHE A 22 -12.49 -13.49 4.81
C PHE A 22 -11.03 -13.67 5.24
N VAL A 23 -10.33 -12.54 5.34
CA VAL A 23 -8.97 -12.41 5.86
C VAL A 23 -8.93 -11.33 6.95
N PHE A 24 -8.01 -11.50 7.90
CA PHE A 24 -7.71 -10.52 8.94
C PHE A 24 -6.35 -9.89 8.67
N GLY A 25 -6.30 -8.56 8.62
CA GLY A 25 -5.05 -7.80 8.52
C GLY A 25 -4.91 -6.84 9.68
N ASN A 26 -3.66 -6.65 10.12
CA ASN A 26 -3.29 -5.58 11.02
C ASN A 26 -2.46 -4.59 10.21
N GLN A 27 -2.94 -3.35 10.07
CA GLN A 27 -2.10 -2.26 9.61
C GLN A 27 -1.77 -1.36 10.80
N ASN A 28 -0.50 -1.44 11.20
CA ASN A 28 0.10 -0.69 12.29
C ASN A 28 -0.45 -1.02 13.68
N ALA A 29 0.45 -1.07 14.65
CA ALA A 29 0.18 -1.28 16.08
C ALA A 29 -0.79 -0.26 16.72
N ALA A 30 -1.39 0.65 15.93
CA ALA A 30 -2.37 1.62 16.35
C ALA A 30 -3.71 1.37 15.63
N VAL A 31 -4.65 0.81 16.40
CA VAL A 31 -6.11 0.81 16.18
C VAL A 31 -6.71 -0.31 15.30
N GLY A 32 -6.49 -1.55 15.72
CA GLY A 32 -7.46 -2.64 15.54
C GLY A 32 -7.31 -3.49 14.29
N TYR A 33 -7.73 -4.75 14.40
CA TYR A 33 -7.82 -5.67 13.27
C TYR A 33 -8.97 -5.24 12.36
N HIS A 34 -8.72 -5.18 11.05
CA HIS A 34 -9.79 -5.03 10.06
C HIS A 34 -10.05 -6.37 9.37
N GLU A 35 -11.35 -6.66 9.20
CA GLU A 35 -11.85 -7.80 8.46
C GLU A 35 -12.15 -7.40 7.02
N ALA A 36 -11.69 -8.22 6.08
CA ALA A 36 -11.93 -8.01 4.66
C ALA A 36 -12.44 -9.31 4.02
N TYR A 37 -13.60 -9.27 3.37
CA TYR A 37 -14.21 -10.43 2.71
C TYR A 37 -13.66 -10.59 1.29
N LEU A 38 -13.12 -11.76 0.94
CA LEU A 38 -12.55 -12.09 -0.36
C LEU A 38 -13.37 -13.15 -1.09
N CYS A 39 -13.24 -13.21 -2.42
CA CYS A 39 -13.65 -14.40 -3.16
C CYS A 39 -12.66 -15.55 -2.91
N GLY A 40 -13.11 -16.79 -3.16
CA GLY A 40 -12.32 -17.99 -2.87
C GLY A 40 -10.95 -18.00 -3.57
N GLU A 41 -10.86 -17.44 -4.78
CA GLU A 41 -9.61 -17.32 -5.53
C GLU A 41 -8.61 -16.37 -4.83
N HIS A 42 -9.05 -15.18 -4.44
CA HIS A 42 -8.18 -14.22 -3.72
C HIS A 42 -7.77 -14.74 -2.35
N LYS A 43 -8.66 -15.43 -1.63
CA LYS A 43 -8.30 -16.09 -0.38
C LYS A 43 -7.24 -17.17 -0.59
N ALA A 44 -7.38 -18.01 -1.62
CA ALA A 44 -6.40 -19.05 -1.91
C ALA A 44 -5.01 -18.46 -2.22
N MET A 45 -4.95 -17.31 -2.90
CA MET A 45 -3.69 -16.60 -3.12
C MET A 45 -3.07 -16.09 -1.81
N VAL A 46 -3.86 -15.46 -0.93
CA VAL A 46 -3.38 -15.00 0.38
C VAL A 46 -2.89 -16.18 1.23
N ASP A 47 -3.67 -17.26 1.30
CA ASP A 47 -3.33 -18.47 2.05
C ASP A 47 -2.07 -19.17 1.49
N ALA A 48 -1.80 -19.03 0.19
CA ALA A 48 -0.57 -19.50 -0.47
C ALA A 48 0.64 -18.57 -0.26
N GLY A 49 0.49 -17.47 0.47
CA GLY A 49 1.57 -16.52 0.79
C GLY A 49 1.78 -15.43 -0.26
N ALA A 50 0.79 -15.17 -1.14
CA ALA A 50 0.88 -14.05 -2.05
C ALA A 50 0.95 -12.72 -1.27
N PRO A 51 1.78 -11.75 -1.68
CA PRO A 51 1.79 -10.43 -1.07
C PRO A 51 0.41 -9.77 -1.18
N TRP A 52 -0.01 -9.14 -0.09
CA TRP A 52 -1.23 -8.36 0.00
C TRP A 52 -1.05 -7.25 1.04
N ASP A 53 -1.86 -6.21 0.94
CA ASP A 53 -1.89 -5.10 1.89
C ASP A 53 -3.35 -4.64 2.09
N MET A 54 -3.62 -3.78 3.08
CA MET A 54 -4.95 -3.19 3.26
C MET A 54 -4.99 -1.71 2.86
N ASP A 55 -6.14 -1.28 2.36
CA ASP A 55 -6.49 0.13 2.22
C ASP A 55 -7.87 0.32 2.81
N GLU A 56 -7.89 0.76 4.07
CA GLU A 56 -9.08 0.76 4.93
C GLU A 56 -9.71 -0.64 5.08
N ARG A 57 -10.79 -0.90 4.33
CA ARG A 57 -11.52 -2.18 4.30
C ARG A 57 -11.27 -2.97 3.02
N ASN A 58 -10.39 -2.47 2.15
CA ASN A 58 -10.00 -3.12 0.90
C ASN A 58 -8.66 -3.82 1.08
N VAL A 59 -8.43 -4.83 0.26
CA VAL A 59 -7.25 -5.65 0.14
C VAL A 59 -6.63 -5.32 -1.21
N LEU A 60 -5.39 -4.87 -1.15
CA LEU A 60 -4.55 -4.62 -2.30
C LEU A 60 -3.79 -5.89 -2.62
N MET A 61 -3.81 -6.33 -3.88
CA MET A 61 -3.03 -7.49 -4.34
C MET A 61 -2.45 -7.21 -5.72
N GLY A 62 -1.35 -7.88 -6.05
CA GLY A 62 -0.73 -7.79 -7.38
C GLY A 62 -0.42 -6.35 -7.78
N ARG A 63 -1.03 -5.89 -8.89
CA ARG A 63 -0.82 -4.52 -9.42
C ARG A 63 -1.42 -3.40 -8.58
N ASP A 64 -2.25 -3.73 -7.59
CA ASP A 64 -2.84 -2.77 -6.67
C ASP A 64 -1.95 -2.52 -5.45
N LEU A 65 -0.93 -3.36 -5.24
CA LEU A 65 0.06 -3.11 -4.22
C LEU A 65 0.91 -1.90 -4.57
N ALA A 66 1.23 -1.13 -3.54
CA ALA A 66 2.23 -0.08 -3.65
C ALA A 66 3.56 -0.72 -4.12
N PRO A 67 4.25 -0.11 -5.10
CA PRO A 67 5.54 -0.60 -5.52
C PRO A 67 6.55 -0.56 -4.36
N VAL A 68 7.33 -1.63 -4.21
CA VAL A 68 8.36 -1.71 -3.17
C VAL A 68 9.49 -0.75 -3.51
N VAL A 69 9.78 0.19 -2.61
CA VAL A 69 10.95 1.07 -2.70
C VAL A 69 12.15 0.31 -2.14
N LYS A 70 13.15 0.02 -2.98
CA LYS A 70 14.40 -0.65 -2.57
C LYS A 70 15.37 0.30 -1.91
N HIS A 71 15.51 1.48 -2.49
CA HIS A 71 16.43 2.50 -2.05
C HIS A 71 15.84 3.88 -2.34
N TRP A 72 16.19 4.86 -1.51
CA TRP A 72 15.82 6.24 -1.75
C TRP A 72 16.96 7.16 -1.31
N SER A 73 17.08 8.30 -1.99
CA SER A 73 18.01 9.35 -1.61
C SER A 73 17.38 10.72 -1.86
N ALA A 74 17.81 11.71 -1.08
CA ALA A 74 17.38 13.09 -1.25
C ALA A 74 18.59 14.00 -1.31
N ARG A 75 18.62 14.93 -2.27
CA ARG A 75 19.69 15.91 -2.43
C ARG A 75 19.13 17.32 -2.61
N PRO A 76 19.82 18.37 -2.16
CA PRO A 76 19.44 19.74 -2.51
C PRO A 76 19.42 19.92 -4.04
N SER A 77 18.43 20.63 -4.55
CA SER A 77 18.34 20.93 -5.98
C SER A 77 19.17 22.17 -6.31
N VAL A 78 19.99 22.09 -7.36
CA VAL A 78 20.82 23.22 -7.80
C VAL A 78 19.91 24.31 -8.38
N GLY A 79 20.01 25.53 -7.87
CA GLY A 79 19.28 26.70 -8.39
C GLY A 79 17.84 26.87 -7.85
N SER A 80 17.43 26.08 -6.86
CA SER A 80 16.15 26.27 -6.18
C SER A 80 16.29 25.93 -4.69
N GLU A 81 15.51 26.60 -3.84
CA GLU A 81 15.38 26.22 -2.43
C GLU A 81 14.52 24.95 -2.32
N GLY A 82 14.96 23.80 -2.82
CA GLY A 82 14.20 22.55 -2.79
C GLY A 82 15.10 21.32 -2.79
N PHE A 83 14.47 20.14 -2.80
CA PHE A 83 15.16 18.86 -2.78
C PHE A 83 14.71 18.00 -3.95
N THR A 84 15.64 17.29 -4.57
CA THR A 84 15.34 16.20 -5.48
C THR A 84 15.33 14.90 -4.70
N LEU A 85 14.18 14.25 -4.62
CA LEU A 85 14.01 12.89 -4.10
C LEU A 85 14.15 11.90 -5.25
N THR A 86 15.01 10.91 -5.09
CA THR A 86 15.22 9.83 -6.04
C THR A 86 14.77 8.51 -5.39
N LEU A 87 13.84 7.80 -6.04
CA LEU A 87 13.30 6.52 -5.58
C LEU A 87 13.73 5.39 -6.53
N GLU A 88 14.38 4.37 -6.00
CA GLU A 88 14.64 3.11 -6.70
C GLU A 88 13.52 2.12 -6.36
N ILE A 89 12.70 1.82 -7.37
CA ILE A 89 11.51 0.99 -7.23
C ILE A 89 11.81 -0.41 -7.76
N ASP A 90 11.44 -1.44 -6.99
CA ASP A 90 11.56 -2.83 -7.45
C ASP A 90 10.80 -3.06 -8.76
N GLY A 91 11.40 -3.79 -9.68
CA GLY A 91 10.86 -4.01 -11.03
C GLY A 91 10.96 -2.82 -11.99
N ARG A 92 11.46 -1.65 -11.58
CA ARG A 92 11.75 -0.53 -12.50
C ARG A 92 13.24 -0.45 -12.84
N LEU A 93 13.55 -0.32 -14.12
CA LEU A 93 14.92 -0.18 -14.63
C LEU A 93 15.55 1.19 -14.34
N LYS A 94 14.74 2.23 -14.12
CA LYS A 94 15.20 3.59 -13.89
C LYS A 94 14.61 4.14 -12.60
N PRO A 95 15.41 4.83 -11.76
CA PRO A 95 14.91 5.56 -10.62
C PRO A 95 13.89 6.62 -11.04
N VAL A 96 12.97 6.93 -10.14
CA VAL A 96 12.01 8.04 -10.32
C VAL A 96 12.49 9.22 -9.52
N GLU A 97 12.60 10.39 -10.16
CA GLU A 97 13.02 11.63 -9.51
C GLU A 97 11.84 12.58 -9.34
N PHE A 98 11.72 13.16 -8.15
CA PHE A 98 10.70 14.15 -7.80
C PHE A 98 11.37 15.40 -7.23
N PHE A 99 10.93 16.57 -7.66
CA PHE A 99 11.27 17.81 -6.98
C PHE A 99 10.29 18.06 -5.84
N LEU A 100 10.83 18.30 -4.64
CA LEU A 100 10.10 18.64 -3.44
C LEU A 100 10.46 20.06 -3.01
N LYS A 101 9.44 20.89 -2.83
CA LYS A 101 9.57 22.17 -2.13
C LYS A 101 9.95 21.93 -0.67
N PRO A 102 10.53 22.92 0.05
CA PRO A 102 10.94 22.74 1.44
C PRO A 102 9.81 22.31 2.36
N THR A 103 8.59 22.79 2.11
CA THR A 103 7.39 22.42 2.85
C THR A 103 6.98 20.97 2.61
N GLU A 104 7.14 20.47 1.39
CA GLU A 104 6.85 19.09 0.99
C GLU A 104 7.91 18.15 1.57
N ALA A 105 9.19 18.50 1.47
CA ALA A 105 10.30 17.74 2.06
C ALA A 105 10.16 17.63 3.59
N ARG A 106 9.76 18.71 4.27
CA ARG A 106 9.49 18.71 5.72
C ARG A 106 8.28 17.86 6.08
N THR A 107 7.28 17.80 5.22
CA THR A 107 6.11 16.94 5.44
C THR A 107 6.52 15.48 5.29
N LEU A 108 7.25 15.15 4.23
CA LEU A 108 7.71 13.81 3.94
C LEU A 108 8.63 13.26 5.04
N SER A 109 9.54 14.08 5.60
CA SER A 109 10.45 13.63 6.65
C SER A 109 9.76 13.15 7.93
N LYS A 110 8.53 13.62 8.20
CA LYS A 110 7.71 13.15 9.33
C LYS A 110 7.22 11.71 9.17
N PHE A 111 7.07 11.24 7.93
CA PHE A 111 6.63 9.88 7.63
C PHE A 111 7.80 8.90 7.52
N ILE A 112 8.97 9.37 7.06
CA ILE A 112 10.16 8.52 6.87
C ILE A 112 10.94 8.30 8.17
N GLY A 113 11.01 9.30 9.05
CA GLY A 113 11.70 9.20 10.36
C GLY A 113 11.29 7.97 11.19
N PRO A 114 9.98 7.70 11.41
CA PRO A 114 9.53 6.53 12.16
C PRO A 114 9.78 5.21 11.43
N ALA A 115 9.71 5.17 10.10
CA ALA A 115 9.92 3.94 9.31
C ALA A 115 11.37 3.42 9.31
N ASN A 116 12.35 4.28 9.59
CA ASN A 116 13.77 3.91 9.72
C ASN A 116 14.21 3.70 11.19
N SER A 117 13.33 3.96 12.17
CA SER A 117 13.65 3.85 13.60
C SER A 117 13.21 2.53 14.23
N GLU A 118 12.58 1.62 13.47
CA GLU A 118 12.26 0.25 13.91
C GLU A 118 13.38 -0.75 13.54
N ALA A 119 14.63 -0.33 13.73
CA ALA A 119 15.81 -1.17 13.62
C ALA A 119 16.82 -0.83 14.72
N ASP A 120 16.37 -0.85 15.97
CA ASP A 120 17.23 -1.00 17.15
C ASP A 120 16.58 -1.99 18.13
#